data_AF-A0A531LK63-F1
#
_entry.id   AF-A0A531LK63-F1
#
_cell.length_a   1.000
_cell.length_b   1.000
_cell.length_c   1.000
_cell.angle_alpha   90.00
_cell.angle_beta   90.00
_cell.angle_gamma   90.00
#
_symmetry.space_group_name_H-M   'P 1'
#
loop_
_entity.id
_entity.type
_entity.pdbx_description
1 polymer ?
#
loop_
_entity_poly.entity_id
_entity_poly.type
_entity_poly.pdbx_seq_one_letter_code
_entity_poly.pdbx_strand_id
1 'polypeptide(L)' 'MRFPTILTWLAFPVYVWQGLGVRRRTSRMLPAQGPVMHEISGKAPVISLLVLGDSS' A
#
# COMPACT_ATOMS: atom_id res chain seq x y z
N MET A 1 -16.16 -0.40 -35.27
CA MET A 1 -15.87 0.68 -34.30
C MET A 1 -14.54 0.39 -33.60
N ARG A 2 -13.45 1.06 -34.00
CA ARG A 2 -12.11 0.97 -33.37
C ARG A 2 -11.76 2.28 -32.64
N PHE A 3 -12.75 2.89 -31.99
CA PHE A 3 -12.59 4.13 -31.20
C PHE A 3 -12.15 3.97 -29.72
N PRO A 4 -12.02 2.78 -29.10
CA PRO A 4 -11.80 2.74 -27.64
C PRO A 4 -10.39 3.17 -27.23
N THR A 5 -9.38 3.01 -28.08
CA THR A 5 -7.97 3.21 -27.69
C THR A 5 -7.62 4.68 -27.47
N ILE A 6 -8.04 5.58 -28.36
CA ILE A 6 -7.74 7.02 -28.22
C ILE A 6 -8.44 7.60 -26.99
N LEU A 7 -9.67 7.13 -26.71
CA LEU A 7 -10.42 7.55 -25.53
C LEU A 7 -9.73 7.12 -24.23
N THR A 8 -9.16 5.91 -24.18
CA THR A 8 -8.37 5.46 -23.03
C THR A 8 -7.09 6.27 -22.83
N TRP A 9 -6.45 6.73 -23.90
CA TRP A 9 -5.27 7.59 -23.81
C TRP A 9 -5.62 9.00 -23.29
N LEU A 10 -6.80 9.53 -23.64
CA LEU A 10 -7.29 10.80 -23.08
C LEU A 10 -7.72 10.69 -21.60
N ALA A 11 -8.05 9.51 -21.11
CA ALA A 11 -8.32 9.28 -19.69
C ALA A 11 -7.03 9.21 -18.84
N PHE A 12 -5.87 8.98 -19.46
CA PHE A 12 -4.60 8.86 -18.76
C PHE A 12 -4.20 10.12 -17.96
N PRO A 13 -4.31 11.35 -18.49
CA PRO A 13 -4.09 12.57 -17.70
C PRO A 13 -4.98 12.68 -16.46
N VAL A 14 -6.25 12.27 -16.56
CA VAL A 14 -7.18 12.27 -15.42
C VAL A 14 -6.71 11.28 -14.35
N TYR A 15 -6.30 10.08 -14.75
CA TYR A 15 -5.72 9.08 -13.85
C TYR A 15 -4.46 9.59 -13.16
N VAL A 16 -3.53 10.21 -13.90
CA VAL A 16 -2.30 10.79 -13.34
C VAL A 16 -2.62 11.89 -12.34
N TRP A 17 -3.54 12.79 -12.67
CA TRP A 17 -3.94 13.88 -11.78
C TRP A 17 -4.59 13.38 -10.49
N GLN A 18 -5.48 12.40 -10.59
CA GLN A 18 -6.12 11.77 -9.43
C GLN A 18 -5.09 11.04 -8.56
N GLY A 19 -4.22 10.23 -9.18
CA GLY A 19 -3.17 9.51 -8.45
C GLY A 19 -2.20 10.45 -7.73
N LEU A 20 -1.81 11.56 -8.38
CA LEU A 20 -0.96 12.58 -7.76
C LEU A 20 -1.69 13.32 -6.62
N GLY A 21 -2.97 13.64 -6.83
CA GLY A 21 -3.82 14.26 -5.81
C GLY A 21 -3.95 13.40 -4.55
N VAL A 22 -4.18 12.10 -4.70
CA VAL A 22 -4.21 11.14 -3.59
C VAL A 22 -2.84 11.08 -2.91
N ARG A 23 -1.75 10.88 -3.67
CA ARG A 23 -0.39 10.79 -3.09
C ARG A 23 0.05 12.04 -2.33
N ARG A 24 -0.42 13.22 -2.72
CA ARG A 24 -0.12 14.48 -2.02
C ARG A 24 -0.97 14.71 -0.77
N ARG A 25 -2.18 14.15 -0.71
CA ARG A 25 -3.13 14.34 0.39
C ARG A 25 -3.08 13.24 1.45
N THR A 26 -2.66 12.04 1.06
CA THR A 26 -2.51 10.91 1.98
C THR A 26 -1.22 11.07 2.78
N SER A 27 -1.36 11.35 4.08
CA SER A 27 -0.25 11.28 5.01
C SER A 27 0.27 9.85 5.07
N ARG A 28 1.55 9.65 4.75
CA ARG A 28 2.21 8.34 4.90
C ARG A 28 2.71 8.21 6.32
N MET A 29 2.15 7.27 7.06
CA MET A 29 2.71 6.88 8.35
C MET A 29 4.04 6.18 8.10
N LEU A 30 5.06 6.60 8.84
CA LEU A 30 6.31 5.85 8.93
C LEU A 30 6.02 4.53 9.66
N PRO A 31 6.77 3.46 9.35
CA PRO A 31 6.69 2.25 10.16
C PRO A 31 6.90 2.59 11.63
N ALA A 32 6.23 1.86 12.52
CA ALA A 32 6.37 2.07 13.95
C ALA A 32 7.85 2.00 14.34
N GLN A 33 8.32 3.04 15.03
CA GLN A 33 9.69 3.09 15.54
C GLN A 33 9.78 2.20 16.79
N GLY A 34 10.73 1.27 16.81
CA GLY A 34 10.93 0.40 17.95
C GLY A 34 11.69 -0.88 17.60
N PRO A 35 12.02 -1.70 18.61
CA PRO A 35 12.61 -3.01 18.39
C PRO A 35 11.62 -3.90 17.65
N VAL A 36 12.07 -4.53 16.56
CA VAL A 36 11.28 -5.54 15.84
C VAL A 36 11.31 -6.83 16.65
N MET A 37 10.29 -7.04 17.48
CA MET A 37 10.15 -8.26 18.26
C MET A 37 9.48 -9.35 17.42
N HIS A 38 10.23 -10.39 17.09
CA HIS A 38 9.74 -11.56 16.36
C HIS A 38 9.25 -12.67 17.30
N GLU A 39 9.48 -12.52 18.60
CA GLU A 39 9.16 -13.49 19.63
C GLU A 39 8.77 -12.77 20.93
N ILE A 40 7.79 -13.33 21.65
CA ILE A 40 7.37 -12.88 22.97
C ILE A 40 7.45 -14.10 23.90
N SER A 41 8.33 -14.07 24.89
CA SER A 41 8.50 -15.16 25.84
C SER A 41 7.25 -15.34 26.72
N GLY A 42 6.84 -16.59 26.96
CA GLY A 42 5.69 -16.92 27.80
C GLY A 42 5.62 -18.40 28.15
N LYS A 43 4.69 -18.77 29.05
CA LYS A 43 4.43 -20.17 29.44
C LYS A 43 3.43 -20.88 28.52
N ALA A 44 2.86 -20.16 27.57
CA ALA A 44 1.89 -20.69 26.61
C ALA A 44 2.60 -21.37 25.42
N PRO A 45 1.94 -22.29 24.70
CA PRO A 45 2.48 -22.90 23.50
C PRO A 45 2.84 -21.85 22.43
N VAL A 46 3.97 -22.05 21.74
CA VAL A 46 4.43 -21.17 20.66
C VAL A 46 3.51 -21.27 19.45
N ILE A 47 3.07 -20.13 18.93
CA ILE A 47 2.32 -20.03 17.67
C ILE A 47 3.11 -19.20 16.65
N SER A 48 3.15 -19.66 15.39
CA SER A 48 3.80 -18.94 14.29
C SER A 48 2.76 -18.10 13.56
N LEU A 49 2.93 -16.77 13.58
CA LEU A 49 2.06 -15.82 12.89
C LEU A 49 2.74 -15.36 11.59
N LEU A 50 2.07 -15.59 10.45
CA LEU A 50 2.46 -14.97 9.18
C LEU A 50 1.85 -13.57 9.13
N VAL A 51 2.68 -12.54 9.26
CA VAL A 51 2.26 -11.15 9.09
C VAL A 51 2.47 -10.76 7.63
N LEU A 52 1.38 -10.64 6.86
CA LEU A 52 1.42 -9.99 5.56
C LEU A 52 1.42 -8.48 5.78
N GLY A 53 2.54 -7.82 5.49
CA GLY A 53 2.59 -6.37 5.35
C GLY A 53 2.11 -5.94 3.97
N ASP A 54 1.58 -4.73 3.85
CA ASP A 54 1.39 -4.09 2.55
C ASP A 54 2.74 -3.54 2.07
N SER A 55 3.35 -4.18 1.06
CA SER A 55 4.56 -3.66 0.43
C SER A 55 4.23 -2.41 -0.39
N SER A 56 4.91 -1.29 -0.15
CA SER A 56 4.73 -0.03 -0.90
C SER A 56 5.43 -0.01 -2.25
#